data_AF-A0A8H7ITD5-F1
#
_entry.id   AF-A0A8H7ITD5-F1
#
_cell.length_a   1.000
_cell.length_b   1.000
_cell.length_c   1.000
_cell.angle_alpha   90.00
_cell.angle_beta   90.00
_cell.angle_gamma   90.00
#
_symmetry.space_group_name_H-M   'P 1'
#
loop_
_entity.id
_entity.type
_entity.pdbx_description
1 polymer ?
#
loop_
_entity_poly.entity_id
_entity_poly.type
_entity_poly.pdbx_seq_one_letter_code
_entity_poly.pdbx_strand_id
1 'polypeptide(L)'
;MRFTSLATALTTLSAASARIVGIEAPSTLAPNSKFNLTLLTGSYVQSVDDISVAWGYAIAPGYPASLGAFSQSSYLGPKKSNTLEKITVEATVPDGLSSDSYNGTLVLTAGVYSLYGASAGPVVAGFTVEVQVGDETSTELVKSNGTAWNVNSQSKA
;
A
#
# COMPACT_ATOMS: atom_id res chain seq x y z
N MET A 1 11.21 -15.95 58.72
CA MET A 1 10.10 -15.55 57.83
C MET A 1 10.57 -15.76 56.40
N ARG A 2 9.95 -16.67 55.65
CA ARG A 2 10.31 -16.94 54.25
C ARG A 2 9.52 -15.98 53.38
N PHE A 3 10.21 -15.00 52.79
CA PHE A 3 9.63 -14.12 51.78
C PHE A 3 9.63 -14.89 50.45
N THR A 4 8.45 -15.39 50.07
CA THR A 4 8.23 -16.01 48.77
C THR A 4 8.06 -14.89 47.76
N SER A 5 9.13 -14.55 47.03
CA SER A 5 9.07 -13.58 45.94
C SER A 5 8.33 -14.20 44.75
N LEU A 6 7.07 -13.83 44.58
CA LEU A 6 6.28 -14.17 43.41
C LEU A 6 6.77 -13.31 42.23
N ALA A 7 7.65 -13.88 41.40
CA ALA A 7 8.07 -13.25 40.15
C ALA A 7 6.91 -13.29 39.15
N THR A 8 6.20 -12.17 39.01
CA THR A 8 5.24 -11.95 37.93
C THR A 8 6.01 -11.81 36.62
N ALA A 9 6.08 -12.89 35.84
CA ALA A 9 6.56 -12.85 34.47
C ALA A 9 5.56 -12.04 33.62
N LEU A 10 5.87 -10.76 33.38
CA LEU A 10 5.20 -9.96 32.37
C LEU A 10 5.61 -10.54 31.00
N THR A 11 4.73 -11.35 30.41
CA THR A 11 4.88 -11.73 29.00
C THR A 11 4.72 -10.45 28.19
N THR A 12 5.83 -9.83 27.81
CA THR A 12 5.83 -8.76 26.82
C THR A 12 5.30 -9.37 25.54
N LEU A 13 4.03 -9.12 25.25
CA LEU A 13 3.41 -9.43 23.97
C LEU A 13 4.25 -8.70 22.92
N SER A 14 5.11 -9.43 22.22
CA SER A 14 5.86 -8.88 21.10
C SER A 14 4.83 -8.44 20.08
N ALA A 15 4.56 -7.13 19.99
CA ALA A 15 3.76 -6.59 18.91
C ALA A 15 4.44 -7.02 17.61
N ALA A 16 3.80 -7.93 16.87
CA ALA A 16 4.30 -8.36 15.58
C ALA A 16 4.41 -7.10 14.73
N SER A 17 5.65 -6.69 14.43
CA SER A 17 5.85 -5.52 13.60
C SER A 17 5.55 -5.88 12.16
N ALA A 18 4.96 -4.95 11.42
CA ALA A 18 4.48 -5.18 10.07
C ALA A 18 4.71 -3.94 9.20
N ARG A 19 4.70 -4.15 7.89
CA ARG A 19 4.78 -3.10 6.88
C ARG A 19 3.87 -3.39 5.71
N ILE A 20 3.59 -2.38 4.90
CA ILE A 20 2.96 -2.57 3.59
C ILE A 20 3.94 -3.24 2.63
N VAL A 21 3.48 -4.32 1.99
CA VAL A 21 4.26 -5.16 1.06
C VAL A 21 3.62 -5.25 -0.33
N GLY A 22 2.45 -4.65 -0.53
CA GLY A 22 1.77 -4.69 -1.82
C GLY A 22 0.45 -3.92 -1.83
N ILE A 23 -0.18 -3.92 -3.00
CA ILE A 23 -1.54 -3.44 -3.21
C ILE A 23 -2.38 -4.50 -3.92
N GLU A 24 -3.70 -4.39 -3.73
CA GLU A 24 -4.73 -5.22 -4.33
C GLU A 24 -5.91 -4.31 -4.74
N ALA A 25 -6.44 -4.52 -5.94
CA ALA A 25 -7.54 -3.75 -6.51
C ALA A 25 -8.39 -4.65 -7.44
N PRO A 26 -9.63 -4.26 -7.78
CA PRO A 26 -10.40 -4.92 -8.84
C PRO A 26 -9.63 -5.03 -10.16
N SER A 27 -9.78 -6.15 -10.85
CA SER A 27 -9.19 -6.41 -12.17
C SER A 27 -9.72 -5.47 -13.26
N THR A 28 -10.97 -5.01 -13.10
CA THR A 28 -11.64 -4.06 -14.00
C THR A 28 -12.22 -2.92 -13.17
N LEU A 29 -12.05 -1.69 -13.66
CA LEU A 29 -12.51 -0.46 -13.02
C LEU A 29 -13.47 0.29 -13.95
N ALA A 30 -14.67 0.59 -13.44
CA ALA A 30 -15.60 1.47 -14.12
C ALA A 30 -15.31 2.94 -13.81
N PRO A 31 -15.20 3.83 -14.83
CA PRO A 31 -15.06 5.27 -14.61
C PRO A 31 -16.14 5.82 -13.68
N ASN A 32 -15.76 6.80 -12.85
CA ASN A 32 -16.64 7.45 -11.86
C ASN A 32 -17.23 6.53 -10.77
N SER A 33 -16.81 5.26 -10.70
CA SER A 33 -17.19 4.34 -9.64
C SER A 33 -16.24 4.44 -8.43
N LYS A 34 -16.70 3.95 -7.28
CA LYS A 34 -15.86 3.75 -6.10
C LYS A 34 -15.34 2.32 -6.05
N PHE A 35 -14.12 2.15 -5.56
CA PHE A 35 -13.53 0.84 -5.31
C PHE A 35 -12.65 0.85 -4.05
N ASN A 36 -12.35 -0.34 -3.56
CA ASN A 36 -11.46 -0.53 -2.43
C ASN A 36 -10.03 -0.78 -2.93
N LEU A 37 -9.15 0.20 -2.73
CA LEU A 37 -7.71 -0.02 -2.83
C LEU A 37 -7.23 -0.65 -1.53
N THR A 38 -6.79 -1.89 -1.61
CA THR A 38 -6.38 -2.67 -0.44
C THR A 38 -4.86 -2.73 -0.36
N LEU A 39 -4.30 -2.24 0.75
CA LEU A 39 -2.87 -2.35 1.03
C LEU A 39 -2.62 -3.68 1.75
N LEU A 40 -1.74 -4.48 1.17
CA LEU A 40 -1.34 -5.76 1.70
C LEU A 40 -0.22 -5.56 2.72
N THR A 41 -0.36 -6.17 3.89
CA THR A 41 0.61 -6.08 4.98
C THR A 41 1.35 -7.40 5.17
N GLY A 42 2.57 -7.31 5.68
CA GLY A 42 3.42 -8.46 5.96
C GLY A 42 4.30 -8.21 7.17
N SER A 43 4.72 -9.29 7.83
CA SER A 43 5.59 -9.20 9.00
C SER A 43 6.93 -8.55 8.65
N TYR A 44 7.47 -7.80 9.61
CA TYR A 44 8.74 -7.11 9.49
C TYR A 44 9.48 -7.10 10.82
N VAL A 45 10.81 -7.04 10.76
CA VAL A 45 11.69 -7.16 11.95
C VAL A 45 11.72 -5.90 12.82
N GLN A 46 11.23 -4.77 12.32
CA GLN A 46 11.18 -3.48 13.01
C GLN A 46 9.79 -2.85 12.87
N SER A 47 9.43 -1.93 13.77
CA SER A 47 8.18 -1.16 13.60
C SER A 47 8.26 -0.26 12.37
N VAL A 48 7.13 -0.11 11.70
CA VAL A 48 6.98 0.79 10.55
C VAL A 48 5.73 1.65 10.74
N ASP A 49 5.92 2.97 10.67
CA ASP A 49 4.81 3.91 10.61
C ASP A 49 4.51 4.21 9.15
N ASP A 50 3.42 3.65 8.62
CA ASP A 50 2.93 3.91 7.28
C ASP A 50 2.10 5.22 7.30
N ILE A 51 2.68 6.29 6.78
CA ILE A 51 2.13 7.65 6.96
C ILE A 51 1.03 7.93 5.96
N SER A 52 1.30 7.70 4.68
CA SER A 52 0.37 8.01 3.60
C SER A 52 0.56 7.09 2.40
N VAL A 53 -0.51 7.00 1.60
CA VAL A 53 -0.47 6.39 0.28
C VAL A 53 -0.99 7.39 -0.75
N ALA A 54 -0.31 7.46 -1.88
CA ALA A 54 -0.79 8.13 -3.08
C ALA A 54 -0.85 7.13 -4.22
N TRP A 55 -1.79 7.27 -5.14
CA TRP A 55 -1.93 6.39 -6.28
C TRP A 55 -2.33 7.16 -7.53
N GLY A 56 -2.06 6.58 -8.69
CA GLY A 56 -2.43 7.12 -9.99
C GLY A 56 -2.41 6.04 -11.07
N TYR A 57 -2.70 6.46 -12.29
CA TYR A 57 -2.90 5.56 -13.43
C TYR A 57 -1.99 5.95 -14.58
N ALA A 58 -1.40 4.97 -15.24
CA ALA A 58 -0.68 5.15 -16.49
C ALA A 58 -1.15 4.13 -17.53
N ILE A 59 -1.13 4.50 -18.80
CA ILE A 59 -1.27 3.53 -19.89
C ILE A 59 -0.06 2.60 -19.83
N ALA A 60 -0.28 1.28 -19.87
CA ALA A 60 0.80 0.31 -19.79
C ALA A 60 1.85 0.53 -20.91
N PRO A 61 3.17 0.40 -20.62
CA PRO A 61 3.77 -0.03 -19.35
C PRO A 61 4.00 1.09 -18.31
N GLY A 62 3.58 2.33 -18.60
CA GLY A 62 3.79 3.49 -17.74
C GLY A 62 5.25 3.99 -17.69
N TYR A 63 5.48 5.12 -17.02
CA TYR A 63 6.82 5.65 -16.79
C TYR A 63 7.40 5.13 -15.46
N PRO A 64 8.65 4.64 -15.42
CA PRO A 64 9.24 4.06 -14.21
C PRO A 64 9.19 5.00 -13.00
N ALA A 65 8.97 4.43 -11.81
CA ALA A 65 8.97 5.14 -10.53
C ALA A 65 8.05 6.39 -10.49
N SER A 66 6.92 6.35 -11.21
CA SER A 66 5.94 7.43 -11.25
C SER A 66 4.53 6.92 -11.04
N LEU A 67 3.63 7.80 -10.57
CA LEU A 67 2.21 7.46 -10.38
C LEU A 67 1.39 7.60 -11.68
N GLY A 68 1.91 8.26 -12.70
CA GLY A 68 1.14 8.62 -13.90
C GLY A 68 0.19 9.79 -13.65
N ALA A 69 -1.02 9.70 -14.20
CA ALA A 69 -2.07 10.71 -14.16
C ALA A 69 -3.12 10.41 -13.08
N PHE A 70 -4.00 11.40 -12.86
CA PHE A 70 -5.14 11.34 -11.92
C PHE A 70 -4.76 10.95 -10.50
N SER A 71 -3.68 11.54 -9.99
CA SER A 71 -3.17 11.23 -8.66
C SER A 71 -4.19 11.53 -7.56
N GLN A 72 -4.41 10.56 -6.69
CA GLN A 72 -5.20 10.65 -5.48
C GLN A 72 -4.34 10.22 -4.28
N SER A 73 -4.78 10.52 -3.06
CA SER A 73 -4.03 10.16 -1.86
C SER A 73 -4.91 10.00 -0.64
N SER A 74 -4.40 9.26 0.35
CA SER A 74 -5.02 9.09 1.66
C SER A 74 -3.97 9.11 2.77
N TYR A 75 -4.31 9.75 3.88
CA TYR A 75 -3.55 9.65 5.12
C TYR A 75 -3.91 8.34 5.83
N LEU A 76 -2.89 7.53 6.14
CA LEU A 76 -3.08 6.27 6.85
C LEU A 76 -2.94 6.51 8.36
N GLY A 77 -1.84 7.16 8.74
CA GLY A 77 -1.52 7.49 10.12
C GLY A 77 -1.26 6.26 11.01
N PRO A 78 -0.95 6.50 12.30
CA PRO A 78 -0.48 5.46 13.21
C PRO A 78 -1.52 4.37 13.49
N LYS A 79 -2.81 4.63 13.27
CA LYS A 79 -3.89 3.65 13.47
C LYS A 79 -3.96 2.60 12.36
N LYS A 80 -3.46 2.92 11.17
CA LYS A 80 -3.45 2.04 10.00
C LYS A 80 -2.00 1.65 9.63
N SER A 81 -1.14 1.55 10.62
CA SER A 81 0.29 1.25 10.49
C SER A 81 0.68 0.08 11.37
N ASN A 82 1.80 -0.56 11.07
CA ASN A 82 2.40 -1.62 11.89
C ASN A 82 1.41 -2.73 12.29
N THR A 83 0.51 -3.10 11.38
CA THR A 83 -0.51 -4.12 11.56
C THR A 83 -0.41 -5.21 10.49
N LEU A 84 -0.75 -6.45 10.84
CA LEU A 84 -0.88 -7.56 9.90
C LEU A 84 -2.26 -7.62 9.24
N GLU A 85 -3.17 -6.74 9.62
CA GLU A 85 -4.46 -6.60 8.96
C GLU A 85 -4.30 -5.87 7.62
N LYS A 86 -5.11 -6.26 6.63
CA LYS A 86 -5.21 -5.54 5.37
C LYS A 86 -5.78 -4.14 5.64
N ILE A 87 -5.24 -3.13 4.97
CA ILE A 87 -5.70 -1.75 5.11
C ILE A 87 -6.50 -1.36 3.88
N THR A 88 -7.76 -0.97 4.06
CA THR A 88 -8.60 -0.51 2.94
C THR A 88 -8.64 1.01 2.87
N VAL A 89 -8.46 1.52 1.66
CA VAL A 89 -8.66 2.91 1.27
C VAL A 89 -9.77 2.94 0.22
N GLU A 90 -10.84 3.71 0.49
CA GLU A 90 -11.85 3.98 -0.52
C GLU A 90 -11.25 4.93 -1.57
N ALA A 91 -11.23 4.48 -2.81
CA ALA A 91 -10.75 5.23 -3.97
C ALA A 91 -11.88 5.43 -4.97
N THR A 92 -11.77 6.49 -5.77
CA THR A 92 -12.73 6.80 -6.83
C THR A 92 -12.01 6.73 -8.17
N VAL A 93 -12.55 5.94 -9.09
CA VAL A 93 -12.05 5.86 -10.46
C VAL A 93 -12.31 7.21 -11.14
N PRO A 94 -11.28 7.90 -11.66
CA PRO A 94 -11.46 9.21 -12.27
C PRO A 94 -12.29 9.11 -13.55
N ASP A 95 -13.22 10.05 -13.73
CA ASP A 95 -14.10 10.12 -14.91
C ASP A 95 -13.31 10.23 -16.22
N GLY A 96 -12.13 10.86 -16.19
CA GLY A 96 -11.24 10.99 -17.36
C GLY A 96 -10.74 9.66 -17.95
N LEU A 97 -10.83 8.55 -17.21
CA LEU A 97 -10.54 7.21 -17.71
C LEU A 97 -11.61 6.67 -18.67
N SER A 98 -12.78 7.33 -18.78
CA SER A 98 -13.80 7.01 -19.79
C SER A 98 -13.39 7.39 -21.22
N SER A 99 -12.31 8.16 -21.39
CA SER A 99 -11.86 8.56 -22.73
C SER A 99 -11.16 7.43 -23.46
N ASP A 100 -11.30 7.41 -24.80
CA ASP A 100 -10.72 6.37 -25.66
C ASP A 100 -9.21 6.21 -25.53
N SER A 101 -8.52 7.24 -25.03
CA SER A 101 -7.08 7.21 -24.76
C SER A 101 -6.67 6.25 -23.64
N TYR A 102 -7.62 5.86 -22.76
CA TYR A 102 -7.39 4.94 -21.66
C TYR A 102 -8.10 3.58 -21.85
N ASN A 103 -8.61 3.31 -23.07
CA ASN A 103 -9.14 1.99 -23.39
C ASN A 103 -8.03 0.93 -23.34
N GLY A 104 -8.27 -0.15 -22.59
CA GLY A 104 -7.35 -1.27 -22.44
C GLY A 104 -6.66 -1.31 -21.08
N THR A 105 -5.45 -1.88 -21.07
CA THR A 105 -4.71 -2.19 -19.83
C THR A 105 -4.00 -0.96 -19.29
N LEU A 106 -4.32 -0.61 -18.05
CA LEU A 106 -3.69 0.44 -17.29
C LEU A 106 -2.83 -0.14 -16.17
N VAL A 107 -1.79 0.60 -15.80
CA VAL A 107 -1.00 0.36 -14.60
C VAL A 107 -1.50 1.29 -13.51
N LEU A 108 -2.14 0.71 -12.49
CA LEU A 108 -2.44 1.40 -11.24
C LEU A 108 -1.19 1.32 -10.37
N THR A 109 -0.59 2.48 -10.09
CA THR A 109 0.61 2.58 -9.26
C THR A 109 0.25 3.24 -7.94
N ALA A 110 0.72 2.68 -6.82
CA ALA A 110 0.65 3.29 -5.51
C ALA A 110 2.05 3.54 -4.95
N GLY A 111 2.30 4.74 -4.44
CA GLY A 111 3.47 5.10 -3.64
C GLY A 111 3.09 5.24 -2.17
N VAL A 112 3.76 4.49 -1.31
CA VAL A 112 3.55 4.52 0.14
C VAL A 112 4.75 5.19 0.80
N TYR A 113 4.48 6.21 1.61
CA TYR A 113 5.49 6.87 2.43
C TYR A 113 5.43 6.33 3.85
N SER A 114 6.56 5.84 4.36
CA SER A 114 6.65 5.24 5.68
C SER A 114 7.94 5.63 6.42
N LEU A 115 7.92 5.51 7.74
CA LEU A 115 9.04 5.72 8.64
C LEU A 115 9.44 4.40 9.29
N TYR A 116 10.71 4.02 9.15
CA TYR A 116 11.21 2.72 9.58
C TYR A 116 12.07 2.81 10.84
N GLY A 117 11.76 1.94 11.81
CA GLY A 117 12.58 1.69 12.99
C GLY A 117 12.66 2.87 13.97
N ALA A 118 13.51 2.71 15.00
CA ALA A 118 13.62 3.66 16.11
C ALA A 118 14.11 5.07 15.70
N SER A 119 14.79 5.18 14.55
CA SER A 119 15.28 6.46 14.02
C SER A 119 14.33 7.11 13.02
N ALA A 120 13.14 6.53 12.79
CA ALA A 120 12.14 7.03 11.85
C ALA A 120 12.71 7.31 10.45
N GLY A 121 13.45 6.34 9.89
CA GLY A 121 14.08 6.49 8.58
C GLY A 121 13.03 6.58 7.47
N PRO A 122 12.98 7.67 6.68
CA PRO A 122 11.95 7.86 5.66
C PRO A 122 12.21 6.99 4.43
N VAL A 123 11.18 6.28 3.97
CA VAL A 123 11.21 5.43 2.78
C VAL A 123 9.94 5.67 1.96
N VAL A 124 10.10 5.71 0.63
CA VAL A 124 8.95 5.65 -0.29
C VAL A 124 9.06 4.36 -1.11
N ALA A 125 8.03 3.51 -0.99
CA ALA A 125 7.92 2.25 -1.71
C ALA A 125 6.77 2.31 -2.73
N GLY A 126 7.02 1.83 -3.94
CA GLY A 126 6.05 1.76 -5.02
C GLY A 126 5.52 0.36 -5.25
N PHE A 127 4.24 0.26 -5.58
CA PHE A 127 3.56 -0.99 -5.92
C PHE A 127 2.70 -0.78 -7.17
N THR A 128 2.64 -1.78 -8.04
CA THR A 128 1.90 -1.68 -9.30
C THR A 128 1.01 -2.90 -9.50
N VAL A 129 -0.16 -2.68 -10.07
CA VAL A 129 -1.05 -3.71 -10.60
C VAL A 129 -1.58 -3.31 -11.97
N GLU A 130 -1.80 -4.30 -12.82
CA GLU A 130 -2.45 -4.09 -14.11
C GLU A 130 -3.96 -4.25 -13.96
N VAL A 131 -4.71 -3.27 -14.43
CA VAL A 131 -6.18 -3.22 -14.38
C VAL A 131 -6.72 -2.89 -15.77
N GLN A 132 -7.96 -3.27 -16.04
CA GLN A 132 -8.69 -2.87 -17.25
C GLN A 132 -9.68 -1.76 -16.94
N VAL A 133 -9.96 -0.91 -17.93
CA VAL A 133 -11.14 -0.03 -17.89
C VAL A 133 -12.30 -0.75 -18.55
N GLY A 134 -13.46 -0.76 -17.90
CA GLY A 134 -14.68 -1.38 -18.43
C GLY A 134 -15.95 -0.70 -17.92
N ASP A 135 -17.11 -1.24 -18.28
CA ASP A 135 -18.40 -0.64 -17.92
C ASP A 135 -18.76 -0.85 -16.43
N GLU A 136 -18.23 -1.90 -15.82
CA GLU A 136 -18.47 -2.26 -14.42
C GLU A 136 -17.18 -2.57 -13.67
N THR A 137 -17.13 -2.20 -12.39
CA THR A 137 -16.02 -2.56 -11.50
C THR A 137 -16.16 -4.01 -11.08
N SER A 138 -15.15 -4.83 -11.34
CA SER A 138 -15.21 -6.27 -11.09
C SER A 138 -15.06 -6.63 -9.61
N THR A 139 -15.44 -7.87 -9.26
CA THR A 139 -15.16 -8.46 -7.94
C THR A 139 -13.88 -9.29 -7.93
N GLU A 140 -13.36 -9.67 -9.10
CA GLU A 140 -12.06 -10.32 -9.24
C GLU A 140 -10.95 -9.32 -8.88
N LEU A 141 -9.96 -9.76 -8.10
CA LEU A 141 -8.90 -8.91 -7.59
C LEU A 141 -7.56 -9.26 -8.22
N VAL A 142 -6.81 -8.23 -8.60
CA VAL A 142 -5.41 -8.30 -8.98
C VAL A 142 -4.55 -7.76 -7.85
N LYS A 143 -3.36 -8.33 -7.67
CA LYS A 143 -2.43 -7.96 -6.59
C LYS A 143 -1.01 -7.78 -7.12
N SER A 144 -0.27 -6.87 -6.50
CA SER A 144 1.11 -6.59 -6.89
C SER A 144 2.02 -7.76 -6.54
N ASN A 145 2.98 -8.07 -7.42
CA ASN A 145 4.03 -9.05 -7.14
C ASN A 145 5.24 -8.38 -6.45
N GLY A 146 5.07 -7.99 -5.19
CA GLY A 146 6.09 -7.31 -4.40
C GLY A 146 6.26 -5.82 -4.76
N THR A 147 7.37 -5.24 -4.32
CA THR A 147 7.69 -3.82 -4.50
C THR A 147 8.21 -3.55 -5.91
N ALA A 148 7.58 -2.61 -6.61
CA ALA A 148 7.99 -2.17 -7.94
C ALA A 148 9.24 -1.27 -7.89
N TRP A 149 9.34 -0.42 -6.87
CA TRP A 149 10.50 0.46 -6.67
C TRP A 149 10.62 0.93 -5.22
N ASN A 150 11.84 1.24 -4.78
CA ASN A 150 12.11 1.88 -3.49
C ASN A 150 12.98 3.10 -3.74
N VAL A 151 12.54 4.27 -3.28
CA VAL A 151 13.36 5.49 -3.32
C VAL A 151 14.11 5.62 -1.99
N ASN A 152 15.39 5.99 -2.07
CA ASN A 152 16.26 6.22 -0.92
C ASN A 152 16.66 4.97 -0.11
N SER A 153 16.63 3.78 -0.72
CA SER A 153 17.34 2.62 -0.14
C SER A 153 18.84 2.88 -0.26
N GLN A 154 19.45 3.40 0.81
CA GLN A 154 20.91 3.43 0.94
C GLN A 154 21.42 1.99 0.82
N SER A 155 22.05 1.63 -0.31
CA SER A 155 22.87 0.42 -0.37
C SER A 155 24.10 0.68 0.49
N LYS A 156 24.06 0.28 1.76
CA LYS A 156 25.32 0.10 2.49
C LYS A 156 25.95 -1.19 1.97
N ALA A 157 26.97 -1.01 1.12
CA ALA A 157 27.99 -2.03 0.90
C ALA A 157 28.80 -2.22 2.19
#